data_AF-A0A9P6WFV0-F1
#
_entry.id   AF-A0A9P6WFV0-F1
#
_cell.length_a   1.000
_cell.length_b   1.000
_cell.length_c   1.000
_cell.angle_alpha   90.00
_cell.angle_beta   90.00
_cell.angle_gamma   90.00
#
_symmetry.space_group_name_H-M   'P 1'
#
loop_
_entity.id
_entity.type
_entity.pdbx_description
1 polymer ?
#
loop_
_entity_poly.entity_id
_entity_poly.type
_entity_poly.pdbx_seq_one_letter_code
_entity_poly.pdbx_strand_id
1 'polypeptide(L)'
;MSVLFTSAFGLLSYLSVQNNTALIFERLVSVCATAGLLVWSGMCLSFIRFYYALQLRPDIISRSDDDYPYRSPFQPYLAYMGLIIGLLLVFASGFIVFLKNEWSSLFFISSYGSLFLFVFCYIFYKVLKQTKVQRLDQIDLDSGRREIDRVIWEDEKYYASNFKEILIKGINLLV
;
A
#
# COMPACT_ATOMS: atom_id res chain seq x y z
N MET A 1 10.12 16.44 22.27
CA MET A 1 10.65 15.64 21.13
C MET A 1 9.88 15.94 19.85
N SER A 2 8.54 15.94 19.86
CA SER A 2 7.71 16.23 18.67
C SER A 2 7.97 17.59 18.01
N VAL A 3 8.22 18.65 18.79
CA VAL A 3 8.51 20.00 18.25
C VAL A 3 9.83 20.04 17.47
N LEU A 4 10.87 19.34 17.97
CA LEU A 4 12.16 19.27 17.27
C LEU A 4 12.04 18.49 15.96
N PHE A 5 11.22 17.43 15.97
CA PHE A 5 10.95 16.64 14.77
C PHE A 5 10.21 17.44 13.70
N THR A 6 9.16 18.18 14.07
CA THR A 6 8.43 19.03 13.11
C THR A 6 9.29 20.21 12.63
N SER A 7 10.12 20.81 13.49
CA SER A 7 11.04 21.88 13.06
C SER A 7 12.10 21.39 12.07
N ALA A 8 12.51 20.12 12.15
CA ALA A 8 13.47 19.55 11.20
C ALA A 8 12.91 19.50 9.77
N PHE A 9 11.60 19.28 9.59
CA PHE A 9 10.97 19.38 8.27
C PHE A 9 10.95 20.81 7.71
N GLY A 10 10.92 21.82 8.58
CA GLY A 10 11.04 23.22 8.17
C GLY A 10 12.36 23.54 7.45
N LEU A 11 13.44 22.79 7.75
CA LEU A 11 14.74 22.95 7.10
C LEU A 11 14.72 22.56 5.61
N LEU A 12 13.76 21.75 5.15
CA LEU A 12 13.62 21.42 3.72
C LEU A 12 13.32 22.67 2.88
N SER A 13 12.72 23.71 3.46
CA SER A 13 12.43 24.97 2.75
C SER A 13 13.71 25.72 2.30
N TYR A 14 14.84 25.50 2.99
CA TYR A 14 16.13 26.10 2.60
C TYR A 14 16.69 25.55 1.27
N LEU A 15 16.18 24.41 0.79
CA LEU A 15 16.55 23.90 -0.54
C LEU A 15 16.16 24.88 -1.66
N SER A 16 15.11 25.68 -1.46
CA SER A 16 14.61 26.65 -2.43
C SER A 16 15.44 27.94 -2.55
N VAL A 17 16.46 28.14 -1.70
CA VAL A 17 17.19 29.42 -1.62
C VAL A 17 18.21 29.62 -2.73
N GLN A 18 18.77 28.54 -3.31
CA GLN A 18 19.88 28.64 -4.26
C GLN A 18 19.55 28.23 -5.70
N ASN A 19 18.41 27.59 -5.96
CA ASN A 19 18.07 27.05 -7.28
C ASN A 19 16.61 27.33 -7.64
N ASN A 20 16.24 27.10 -8.91
CA ASN A 20 14.86 27.19 -9.40
C ASN A 20 13.91 26.37 -8.49
N THR A 21 13.12 27.06 -7.67
CA THR A 21 12.22 26.50 -6.66
C THR A 21 11.24 25.48 -7.26
N ALA A 22 10.72 25.76 -8.46
CA ALA A 22 9.79 24.87 -9.15
C ALA A 22 10.44 23.51 -9.44
N LEU A 23 11.70 23.51 -9.87
CA LEU A 23 12.43 22.30 -10.22
C LEU A 23 12.68 21.42 -8.99
N ILE A 24 13.08 22.00 -7.86
CA ILE A 24 13.29 21.26 -6.61
C ILE A 24 11.98 20.67 -6.10
N PHE A 25 10.89 21.44 -6.17
CA PHE A 25 9.58 20.97 -5.77
C PHE A 25 9.13 19.78 -6.63
N GLU A 26 9.28 19.85 -7.95
CA GLU A 26 8.98 18.72 -8.86
C GLU A 26 9.81 17.47 -8.52
N ARG A 27 11.09 17.64 -8.18
CA ARG A 27 11.94 16.53 -7.72
C ARG A 27 11.41 15.88 -6.44
N LEU A 28 10.97 16.68 -5.46
CA LEU A 28 10.37 16.16 -4.22
C LEU A 28 9.06 15.42 -4.48
N VAL A 29 8.19 15.96 -5.35
CA VAL A 29 6.93 15.30 -5.73
C VAL A 29 7.20 13.97 -6.43
N SER A 30 8.20 13.90 -7.31
CA SER A 30 8.60 12.67 -7.98
C SER A 30 9.08 11.58 -6.99
N VAL A 31 9.84 11.97 -5.97
CA VAL A 31 10.26 11.06 -4.88
C VAL A 31 9.04 10.54 -4.10
N CYS A 32 8.08 11.40 -3.75
CA CYS A 32 6.86 10.99 -3.06
C CYS A 32 6.00 10.05 -3.91
N ALA A 33 5.84 10.34 -5.21
CA ALA A 33 5.06 9.52 -6.12
C ALA A 33 5.66 8.11 -6.28
N THR A 34 6.99 8.01 -6.48
CA THR A 34 7.69 6.73 -6.59
C THR A 34 7.63 5.93 -5.28
N ALA A 35 7.76 6.59 -4.12
CA ALA A 35 7.58 5.95 -2.82
C ALA A 35 6.15 5.39 -2.63
N GLY A 36 5.12 6.15 -3.02
CA GLY A 36 3.73 5.68 -2.98
C GLY A 36 3.49 4.45 -3.85
N LEU A 37 4.04 4.43 -5.06
CA LEU A 37 3.95 3.26 -5.95
C LEU A 37 4.63 2.02 -5.36
N LEU A 38 5.79 2.19 -4.72
CA LEU A 38 6.47 1.08 -4.02
C LEU A 38 5.63 0.50 -2.89
N VAL A 39 4.99 1.36 -2.08
CA VAL A 39 4.06 0.93 -1.02
C VAL A 39 2.89 0.17 -1.62
N TRP A 40 2.32 0.66 -2.73
CA TRP A 40 1.21 0.00 -3.39
C TRP A 40 1.60 -1.38 -3.95
N SER A 41 2.76 -1.49 -4.62
CA SER A 41 3.30 -2.78 -5.06
C SER A 41 3.54 -3.74 -3.88
N GLY A 42 4.03 -3.25 -2.75
CA GLY A 42 4.21 -4.03 -1.52
C GLY A 42 2.89 -4.54 -0.92
N MET A 43 1.85 -3.70 -0.93
CA MET A 43 0.49 -4.10 -0.53
C MET A 43 -0.06 -5.20 -1.45
N CYS A 44 0.07 -5.04 -2.77
CA CYS A 44 -0.37 -6.07 -3.73
C CYS A 44 0.38 -7.40 -3.51
N LEU A 45 1.69 -7.36 -3.30
CA LEU A 45 2.48 -8.56 -3.02
C LEU A 45 2.04 -9.27 -1.73
N SER A 46 1.82 -8.49 -0.67
CA SER A 46 1.35 -9.02 0.63
C SER A 46 -0.03 -9.66 0.48
N PHE A 47 -0.92 -9.02 -0.27
CA PHE A 47 -2.25 -9.54 -0.56
C PHE A 47 -2.20 -10.85 -1.37
N ILE A 48 -1.35 -10.95 -2.39
CA ILE A 48 -1.17 -12.18 -3.18
C ILE A 48 -0.73 -13.33 -2.27
N ARG A 49 0.26 -13.10 -1.41
CA ARG A 49 0.73 -14.14 -0.47
C ARG A 49 -0.35 -14.54 0.52
N PHE A 50 -1.11 -13.59 1.05
CA PHE A 50 -2.26 -13.85 1.91
C PHE A 50 -3.32 -14.71 1.20
N TYR A 51 -3.64 -14.38 -0.06
CA TYR A 51 -4.62 -15.12 -0.85
C TYR A 51 -4.27 -16.60 -1.00
N TYR A 52 -3.02 -16.90 -1.37
CA TYR A 52 -2.59 -18.30 -1.53
C TYR A 52 -2.38 -19.01 -0.19
N ALA A 53 -1.95 -18.31 0.87
CA ALA A 53 -1.86 -18.89 2.21
C ALA A 53 -3.24 -19.33 2.73
N LEU A 54 -4.27 -18.52 2.47
CA LEU A 54 -5.66 -18.84 2.82
C LEU A 54 -6.22 -20.02 2.03
N GLN A 55 -5.80 -20.20 0.76
CA GLN A 55 -6.19 -21.38 -0.03
C GLN A 55 -5.51 -22.69 0.43
N LEU A 56 -4.31 -22.60 1.00
CA LEU A 56 -3.55 -23.76 1.47
C LEU A 56 -4.01 -24.28 2.83
N ARG A 57 -4.77 -23.49 3.58
CA ARG A 57 -5.24 -23.77 4.94
C ARG A 57 -6.76 -23.97 4.96
N PRO A 58 -7.27 -25.21 4.88
CA PRO A 58 -8.70 -25.51 4.94
C PRO A 58 -9.28 -25.47 6.36
N ASP A 59 -8.41 -25.32 7.38
CA ASP A 59 -8.74 -25.21 8.81
C ASP A 59 -9.31 -23.85 9.21
N ILE A 60 -9.10 -22.83 8.39
CA ILE A 60 -9.61 -21.46 8.58
C ILE A 60 -10.72 -21.15 7.57
N ILE A 61 -11.46 -20.06 7.82
CA ILE A 61 -12.58 -19.64 6.97
C ILE A 61 -12.12 -19.50 5.51
N SER A 62 -12.74 -20.28 4.63
CA SER A 62 -12.43 -20.25 3.22
C SER A 62 -13.04 -19.02 2.57
N ARG A 63 -12.44 -18.53 1.49
CA ARG A 63 -13.05 -17.42 0.73
C ARG A 63 -14.36 -17.78 0.04
N SER A 64 -14.74 -19.05 0.01
CA SER A 64 -16.03 -19.53 -0.49
C SER A 64 -17.12 -19.56 0.57
N ASP A 65 -16.76 -19.47 1.86
CA ASP A 65 -17.72 -19.58 2.97
C ASP A 65 -18.48 -18.26 3.18
N ASP A 66 -19.80 -18.35 3.35
CA ASP A 66 -20.68 -17.18 3.45
C ASP A 66 -20.28 -16.22 4.58
N ASP A 67 -19.60 -16.72 5.63
CA ASP A 67 -19.09 -15.92 6.74
C ASP A 67 -17.84 -15.08 6.36
N TYR A 68 -17.31 -15.20 5.14
CA TYR A 68 -16.18 -14.38 4.69
C TYR A 68 -16.63 -12.94 4.38
N PRO A 69 -16.18 -11.93 5.15
CA PRO A 69 -16.84 -10.63 5.24
C PRO A 69 -16.79 -9.79 3.96
N TYR A 70 -15.76 -9.93 3.12
CA TYR A 70 -15.66 -9.11 1.90
C TYR A 70 -14.89 -9.79 0.78
N ARG A 71 -15.56 -10.08 -0.33
CA ARG A 71 -14.95 -10.64 -1.55
C ARG A 71 -15.00 -9.61 -2.68
N SER A 72 -13.84 -9.10 -3.09
CA SER A 72 -13.82 -8.31 -4.33
C SER A 72 -13.85 -9.23 -5.56
N PRO A 73 -14.54 -8.83 -6.64
CA PRO A 73 -14.56 -9.60 -7.88
C PRO A 73 -13.16 -9.68 -8.51
N PHE A 74 -12.91 -10.73 -9.29
CA PHE A 74 -11.68 -10.93 -10.09
C PHE A 74 -10.34 -11.03 -9.32
N GLN A 75 -10.35 -11.36 -8.03
CA GLN A 75 -9.12 -11.73 -7.33
C GLN A 75 -8.69 -13.17 -7.67
N PRO A 76 -7.39 -13.46 -7.83
CA PRO A 76 -6.23 -12.60 -7.54
C PRO A 76 -5.71 -11.79 -8.75
N TYR A 77 -6.36 -11.87 -9.92
CA TYR A 77 -5.87 -11.25 -11.16
C TYR A 77 -5.65 -9.74 -11.04
N LEU A 78 -6.56 -9.01 -10.38
CA LEU A 78 -6.39 -7.57 -10.12
C LEU A 78 -5.15 -7.26 -9.28
N ALA A 79 -4.80 -8.13 -8.33
CA ALA A 79 -3.63 -7.91 -7.48
C ALA A 79 -2.33 -8.12 -8.27
N TYR A 80 -2.30 -9.09 -9.17
CA TYR A 80 -1.17 -9.28 -10.10
C TYR A 80 -1.02 -8.09 -11.05
N MET A 81 -2.11 -7.61 -11.62
CA MET A 81 -2.10 -6.44 -12.49
C MET A 81 -1.60 -5.19 -11.74
N GLY A 82 -2.09 -4.94 -10.53
CA GLY A 82 -1.63 -3.82 -9.69
C GLY A 82 -0.15 -3.91 -9.34
N LEU A 83 0.35 -5.12 -9.04
CA LEU A 83 1.77 -5.35 -8.76
C LEU A 83 2.63 -5.04 -10.00
N ILE A 84 2.27 -5.60 -11.16
CA ILE A 84 3.02 -5.44 -12.41
C ILE A 84 3.02 -3.98 -12.85
N ILE A 85 1.86 -3.33 -12.86
CA ILE A 85 1.73 -1.91 -13.24
C ILE A 85 2.50 -1.02 -12.26
N GLY A 86 2.36 -1.25 -10.96
CA GLY A 86 3.09 -0.47 -9.95
C GLY A 86 4.60 -0.59 -10.13
N LEU A 87 5.11 -1.81 -10.36
CA LEU A 87 6.54 -2.03 -10.59
C LEU A 87 7.02 -1.40 -11.90
N LEU A 88 6.23 -1.51 -12.98
CA LEU A 88 6.54 -0.89 -14.27
C LEU A 88 6.60 0.63 -14.16
N LEU A 89 5.65 1.25 -13.46
CA LEU A 89 5.64 2.70 -13.24
C LEU A 89 6.82 3.17 -12.39
N VAL A 90 7.23 2.40 -11.39
CA VAL A 90 8.44 2.69 -10.61
C VAL A 90 9.68 2.67 -11.51
N PHE A 91 9.82 1.69 -12.39
CA PHE A 91 10.94 1.65 -13.34
C PHE A 91 10.87 2.76 -14.38
N ALA A 92 9.68 3.05 -14.91
CA ALA A 92 9.45 4.10 -15.89
C ALA A 92 9.71 5.51 -15.32
N SER A 93 9.48 5.73 -14.03
CA SER A 93 9.62 7.04 -13.38
C SER A 93 11.03 7.65 -13.50
N GLY A 94 12.07 6.82 -13.63
CA GLY A 94 13.44 7.28 -13.82
C GLY A 94 14.02 7.02 -15.22
N PHE A 95 13.19 6.55 -16.17
CA PHE A 95 13.67 6.16 -17.50
C PHE A 95 14.34 7.29 -18.28
N ILE A 96 13.94 8.54 -18.01
CA ILE A 96 14.49 9.75 -18.64
C ILE A 96 16.02 9.87 -18.43
N VAL A 97 16.54 9.39 -17.30
CA VAL A 97 18.00 9.39 -17.02
C VAL A 97 18.78 8.54 -18.03
N PHE A 98 18.15 7.52 -18.60
CA PHE A 98 18.79 6.59 -19.53
C PHE A 98 18.69 7.05 -21.00
N LEU A 99 18.04 8.17 -21.28
CA LEU A 99 18.03 8.74 -22.63
C LEU A 99 19.37 9.43 -22.94
N LYS A 100 19.80 9.30 -24.20
CA LYS A 100 21.07 9.85 -24.69
C LYS A 100 21.08 11.37 -24.50
N ASN A 101 22.16 11.89 -23.89
CA ASN A 101 22.43 13.30 -23.53
C ASN A 101 21.78 13.85 -22.25
N GLU A 102 21.03 13.07 -21.47
CA GLU A 102 20.36 13.52 -20.22
C GLU A 102 20.95 12.89 -18.94
N TRP A 103 22.21 12.42 -19.00
CA TRP A 103 22.86 11.78 -17.86
C TRP A 103 23.23 12.80 -16.78
N SER A 104 22.42 12.86 -15.72
CA SER A 104 22.69 13.65 -14.52
C SER A 104 22.68 12.75 -13.29
N SER A 105 23.84 12.63 -12.62
CA SER A 105 23.99 11.84 -11.38
C SER A 105 23.01 12.31 -10.29
N LEU A 106 22.71 13.61 -10.26
CA LEU A 106 21.80 14.22 -9.29
C LEU A 106 20.33 13.85 -9.57
N PHE A 107 19.97 13.77 -10.85
CA PHE A 107 18.63 13.33 -11.29
C PHE A 107 18.45 11.82 -11.08
N PHE A 108 19.47 11.01 -11.34
CA PHE A 108 19.45 9.57 -11.06
C PHE A 108 19.15 9.27 -9.59
N ILE A 109 19.89 9.91 -8.68
CA ILE A 109 19.70 9.73 -7.23
C ILE A 109 18.33 10.26 -6.79
N SER A 110 17.86 11.36 -7.36
CA SER A 110 16.53 11.91 -7.03
C SER A 110 15.40 10.99 -7.49
N SER A 111 15.48 10.42 -8.69
CA SER A 111 14.42 9.57 -9.25
C SER A 111 14.40 8.15 -8.69
N TYR A 112 15.58 7.55 -8.42
CA TYR A 112 15.69 6.18 -7.90
C TYR A 112 16.00 6.10 -6.40
N GLY A 113 16.18 7.24 -5.72
CA GLY A 113 16.54 7.29 -4.31
C GLY A 113 15.53 6.59 -3.41
N SER A 114 14.24 6.70 -3.72
CA SER A 114 13.16 6.00 -3.00
C SER A 114 13.28 4.47 -3.11
N LEU A 115 13.65 3.96 -4.29
CA LEU A 115 13.87 2.53 -4.52
C LEU A 115 15.10 2.03 -3.75
N PHE A 116 16.21 2.75 -3.79
CA PHE A 116 17.40 2.40 -3.01
C PHE A 116 17.13 2.42 -1.51
N LEU A 117 16.42 3.45 -1.02
CA LEU A 117 16.05 3.55 0.39
C LEU A 117 15.12 2.41 0.81
N PHE A 118 14.15 2.04 -0.04
CA PHE A 118 13.28 0.88 0.21
C PHE A 118 14.08 -0.42 0.33
N VAL A 119 15.00 -0.68 -0.60
CA VAL A 119 15.87 -1.87 -0.58
C VAL A 119 16.77 -1.85 0.66
N PHE A 120 17.35 -0.70 0.99
CA PHE A 120 18.20 -0.54 2.18
C PHE A 120 17.42 -0.81 3.46
N CYS A 121 16.24 -0.19 3.64
CA CYS A 121 15.38 -0.43 4.79
C CYS A 121 14.94 -1.89 4.89
N TYR A 122 14.61 -2.53 3.76
CA TYR A 122 14.23 -3.94 3.72
C TYR A 122 15.38 -4.86 4.13
N ILE A 123 16.59 -4.64 3.59
CA ILE A 123 17.78 -5.42 3.94
C ILE A 123 18.17 -5.15 5.40
N PHE A 124 18.18 -3.89 5.84
CA PHE A 124 18.51 -3.51 7.20
C PHE A 124 17.57 -4.18 8.21
N TYR A 125 16.26 -4.14 7.97
CA TYR A 125 15.27 -4.85 8.78
C TYR A 125 15.54 -6.36 8.80
N LYS A 126 15.79 -6.95 7.62
CA LYS A 126 16.04 -8.38 7.48
C LYS A 126 17.33 -8.84 8.18
N VAL A 127 18.38 -8.02 8.17
CA VAL A 127 19.66 -8.31 8.86
C VAL A 127 19.50 -8.15 10.36
N LEU A 128 18.86 -7.09 10.84
CA LEU A 128 18.66 -6.85 12.28
C LEU A 128 17.74 -7.89 12.93
N LYS A 129 16.62 -8.22 12.28
CA LYS A 129 15.62 -9.16 12.82
C LYS A 129 15.84 -10.60 12.38
N GLN A 130 16.82 -10.85 11.51
CA GLN A 130 17.13 -12.17 10.94
C GLN A 130 15.86 -12.91 10.48
N THR A 131 14.92 -12.17 9.89
CA THR A 131 13.62 -12.71 9.52
C THR A 131 13.74 -13.58 8.27
N LYS A 132 13.20 -14.80 8.35
CA LYS A 132 13.06 -15.70 7.20
C LYS A 132 11.76 -15.35 6.49
N VAL A 133 11.80 -15.35 5.15
CA VAL A 133 10.58 -15.25 4.35
C VAL A 133 9.83 -16.56 4.57
N GLN A 134 8.74 -16.51 5.35
CA GLN A 134 7.96 -17.70 5.66
C GLN A 134 7.39 -18.31 4.40
N ARG A 135 7.45 -19.64 4.29
CA ARG A 135 6.75 -20.36 3.24
C ARG A 135 5.25 -20.18 3.42
N LEU A 136 4.47 -20.28 2.35
CA LEU A 136 3.03 -20.00 2.38
C LEU A 136 2.27 -20.89 3.39
N ASP A 137 2.72 -22.13 3.57
CA ASP A 137 2.20 -23.11 4.53
C ASP A 137 2.49 -22.74 5.99
N GLN A 138 3.51 -21.92 6.23
CA GLN A 138 3.97 -21.51 7.57
C GLN A 138 3.51 -20.11 7.95
N ILE A 139 2.75 -19.43 7.09
CA ILE A 139 2.18 -18.12 7.41
C ILE A 139 1.15 -18.31 8.52
N ASP A 140 1.36 -17.60 9.62
CA ASP A 140 0.45 -17.55 10.76
C ASP A 140 -0.71 -16.61 10.44
N LEU A 141 -1.93 -17.16 10.38
CA LEU A 141 -3.17 -16.44 10.11
C LEU A 141 -4.11 -16.45 11.33
N ASP A 142 -3.74 -17.15 12.42
CA ASP A 142 -4.58 -17.35 13.59
C ASP A 142 -4.19 -16.41 14.74
N SER A 143 -2.92 -16.03 14.84
CA SER A 143 -2.45 -15.09 15.85
C SER A 143 -3.11 -13.72 15.69
N GLY A 144 -4.05 -13.42 16.59
CA GLY A 144 -4.87 -12.20 16.59
C GLY A 144 -6.36 -12.44 16.28
N ARG A 145 -6.70 -13.52 15.54
CA ARG A 145 -8.10 -13.86 15.24
C ARG A 145 -8.86 -14.34 16.47
N ARG A 146 -8.15 -15.01 17.39
CA ARG A 146 -8.71 -15.60 18.61
C ARG A 146 -9.36 -14.60 19.58
N GLU A 147 -9.02 -13.31 19.47
CA GLU A 147 -9.69 -12.24 20.22
C GLU A 147 -10.99 -11.80 19.54
N ILE A 148 -11.02 -11.77 18.21
CA ILE A 148 -12.18 -11.40 17.39
C ILE A 148 -13.22 -12.53 17.37
N ASP A 149 -12.80 -13.80 17.25
CA ASP A 149 -13.69 -14.97 17.29
C ASP A 149 -14.38 -15.15 18.65
N ARG A 150 -13.81 -14.58 19.73
CA ARG A 150 -14.44 -14.55 21.06
C ARG A 150 -15.59 -13.55 21.13
N VAL A 151 -15.53 -12.50 20.31
CA VAL A 151 -16.65 -11.56 20.16
C VAL A 151 -17.67 -12.26 19.28
N ILE A 152 -18.73 -12.78 19.90
CA ILE A 152 -19.92 -13.19 19.18
C ILE A 152 -20.49 -11.89 18.60
N TRP A 153 -20.24 -11.65 17.32
CA TRP A 153 -20.94 -10.62 16.59
C TRP A 153 -22.40 -11.07 16.54
N GLU A 154 -23.25 -10.46 17.36
CA GLU A 154 -24.69 -10.48 17.07
C GLU A 154 -24.81 -9.78 15.71
N ASP A 155 -25.04 -10.55 14.66
CA ASP A 155 -25.35 -10.01 13.33
C ASP A 155 -26.57 -9.10 13.48
N GLU A 156 -26.34 -7.81 13.68
CA GLU A 156 -27.36 -6.79 13.52
C GLU A 156 -27.80 -6.86 12.07
N LYS A 157 -28.90 -7.61 11.87
CA LYS A 157 -29.84 -7.60 10.75
C LYS A 157 -29.31 -6.87 9.52
N TYR A 158 -29.04 -7.62 8.45
CA TYR A 158 -28.96 -7.15 7.06
C TYR A 158 -29.83 -5.90 6.81
N TYR A 159 -29.26 -4.71 6.93
CA TYR A 159 -29.85 -3.48 6.42
C TYR A 159 -29.56 -3.40 4.91
N ALA A 160 -30.24 -4.25 4.14
CA ALA A 160 -30.46 -3.94 2.75
C ALA A 160 -31.40 -2.74 2.73
N SER A 161 -30.87 -1.53 2.57
CA SER A 161 -31.72 -0.34 2.41
C SER A 161 -32.56 -0.54 1.15
N ASN A 162 -33.80 -0.99 1.33
CA ASN A 162 -34.74 -1.15 0.25
C ASN A 162 -34.97 0.23 -0.37
N PHE A 163 -34.95 0.33 -1.69
CA PHE A 163 -35.11 1.61 -2.42
C PHE A 163 -36.34 2.42 -1.94
N LYS A 164 -37.39 1.70 -1.48
CA LYS A 164 -38.56 2.28 -0.83
C LYS A 164 -38.26 3.13 0.41
N GLU A 165 -37.33 2.72 1.27
CA GLU A 165 -37.00 3.47 2.50
C GLU A 165 -36.27 4.79 2.20
N ILE A 166 -35.42 4.81 1.17
CA ILE A 166 -34.75 6.02 0.70
C ILE A 166 -35.79 7.01 0.15
N LEU A 167 -36.78 6.49 -0.60
CA LEU A 167 -37.86 7.29 -1.19
C LEU A 167 -38.79 7.88 -0.12
N ILE A 168 -39.13 7.10 0.91
CA ILE A 168 -39.95 7.56 2.04
C ILE A 168 -39.21 8.63 2.86
N LYS A 169 -37.90 8.47 3.11
CA LYS A 169 -37.09 9.48 3.79
C LYS A 169 -36.99 10.78 2.99
N GLY A 170 -36.90 10.71 1.66
CA GLY A 170 -36.90 11.89 0.80
C GLY A 170 -38.22 12.67 0.83
N ILE A 171 -39.36 11.96 0.86
CA ILE A 171 -40.69 12.58 0.94
C ILE A 171 -40.91 13.26 2.30
N ASN A 172 -40.51 12.62 3.41
CA ASN A 172 -40.66 13.19 4.75
C ASN A 172 -39.71 14.37 5.03
N LEU A 173 -38.69 14.60 4.20
CA LEU A 173 -37.77 15.75 4.33
C LEU A 173 -38.29 16.98 3.58
N LEU A 174 -39.30 16.81 2.72
CA LEU A 174 -39.93 17.86 1.91
C LEU A 174 -41.32 18.30 2.43
N VAL A 175 -41.82 17.65 3.49
CA VAL A 175 -43.05 18.03 4.22
C VAL A 175 -42.65 18.66 5.54
#